data_AF-A0AAE1UWC0-F1
#
_entry.id   AF-A0AAE1UWC0-F1
#
_cell.length_a   1.000
_cell.length_b   1.000
_cell.length_c   1.000
_cell.angle_alpha   90.00
_cell.angle_beta   90.00
_cell.angle_gamma   90.00
#
_symmetry.space_group_name_H-M   'P 1'
#
loop_
_entity.id
_entity.type
_entity.pdbx_description
1 polymer ?
#
loop_
_entity_poly.entity_id
_entity_poly.type
_entity_poly.pdbx_seq_one_letter_code
_entity_poly.pdbx_strand_id
1 'polypeptide(L)'
;MSVLGELYSICSFAAGVAGNLFAFVLFVSSIPTFRRIIRSKSTEQFSGLPYIYALLNCLICLWYGTPTVSPGIILVFTVNSIGAVFQLVYIAIFIIHAEGSKKLKMLGLVLGVFAVFAAIVSISLILFEPPSRQTFVGYLSVFSLISMFASPLFIINLVIKTKSVEYMPFYLSLATFLMSLSFFAYGMFKNDPFISVKAWGKGARARVRADTSSPTLLKTRNTRKQEISLEGLHQSHHCVWVPNGIGGVLGVIQLVLYFRYCSSGEEPRQPLLESYV
;
A
#
# COMPACT_ATOMS: atom_id res chain seq x y z
N MET A 1 -0.14 -24.53 -22.92
CA MET A 1 0.01 -23.19 -22.31
C MET A 1 1.06 -22.46 -23.13
N SER A 2 0.89 -21.17 -23.45
CA SER A 2 1.90 -20.44 -24.24
C SER A 2 3.04 -19.99 -23.33
N VAL A 3 4.30 -20.23 -23.70
CA VAL A 3 5.53 -19.85 -22.95
C VAL A 3 5.47 -18.41 -22.41
N LEU A 4 4.95 -17.48 -23.21
CA LEU A 4 4.72 -16.09 -22.80
C LEU A 4 3.85 -15.97 -21.55
N GLY A 5 2.73 -16.69 -21.47
CA GLY A 5 1.82 -16.63 -20.32
C GLY A 5 2.44 -17.16 -19.02
N GLU A 6 3.34 -18.16 -19.12
CA GLU A 6 4.11 -18.65 -17.97
C GLU A 6 5.14 -17.62 -17.53
N LEU A 7 5.88 -17.03 -18.48
CA LEU A 7 6.86 -15.98 -18.20
C LEU A 7 6.22 -14.78 -17.48
N TYR A 8 5.08 -14.29 -17.97
CA TYR A 8 4.37 -13.19 -17.32
C TYR A 8 3.89 -13.53 -15.91
N SER A 9 3.39 -14.75 -15.69
CA SER A 9 2.98 -15.18 -14.35
C SER A 9 4.18 -15.21 -13.40
N ILE A 10 5.33 -15.72 -13.86
CA ILE A 10 6.57 -15.78 -13.08
C ILE A 10 7.05 -14.35 -12.77
N CYS A 11 7.10 -13.46 -13.77
CA CYS A 11 7.50 -12.06 -13.60
C CYS A 11 6.59 -11.31 -12.62
N SER A 12 5.26 -11.50 -12.71
CA SER A 12 4.32 -10.90 -11.76
C SER A 12 4.56 -11.41 -10.34
N PHE A 13 4.75 -12.73 -10.16
CA PHE A 13 5.01 -13.30 -8.86
C PHE A 13 6.34 -12.80 -8.28
N ALA A 14 7.41 -12.81 -9.07
CA ALA A 14 8.72 -12.29 -8.69
C ALA A 14 8.65 -10.82 -8.28
N ALA A 15 7.95 -9.99 -9.05
CA ALA A 15 7.75 -8.57 -8.73
C ALA A 15 7.02 -8.39 -7.40
N GLY A 16 5.93 -9.13 -7.15
CA GLY A 16 5.22 -9.03 -5.88
C GLY A 16 6.03 -9.57 -4.69
N VAL A 17 6.84 -10.61 -4.87
CA VAL A 17 7.77 -11.12 -3.83
C VAL A 17 8.84 -10.08 -3.51
N ALA A 18 9.47 -9.49 -4.54
CA ALA A 18 10.44 -8.40 -4.35
C ALA A 18 9.82 -7.22 -3.59
N GLY A 19 8.59 -6.83 -3.95
CA GLY A 19 7.85 -5.79 -3.25
C GLY A 19 7.63 -6.12 -1.77
N ASN A 20 7.27 -7.36 -1.44
CA ASN A 20 7.13 -7.82 -0.04
C ASN A 20 8.47 -7.75 0.73
N LEU A 21 9.59 -8.15 0.10
CA LEU A 21 10.91 -8.11 0.72
C LEU A 21 11.35 -6.67 1.04
N PHE A 22 11.20 -5.74 0.10
CA PHE A 22 11.55 -4.34 0.34
C PHE A 22 10.61 -3.67 1.35
N ALA A 23 9.31 -4.02 1.34
CA ALA A 23 8.38 -3.55 2.36
C ALA A 23 8.77 -4.00 3.77
N PHE A 24 9.28 -5.23 3.92
CA PHE A 24 9.79 -5.71 5.21
C PHE A 24 10.94 -4.84 5.74
N VAL A 25 11.86 -4.42 4.86
CA VAL A 25 12.94 -3.48 5.23
C VAL A 25 12.36 -2.16 5.77
N LEU A 26 11.32 -1.63 5.14
CA LEU A 26 10.64 -0.41 5.60
C LEU A 26 9.87 -0.63 6.91
N PHE A 27 9.28 -1.79 7.14
CA PHE A 27 8.65 -2.07 8.43
C PHE A 27 9.67 -2.15 9.55
N VAL A 28 10.83 -2.75 9.29
CA VAL A 28 11.95 -2.86 10.24
C VAL A 28 12.63 -1.51 10.51
N SER A 29 12.50 -0.53 9.61
CA SER A 29 13.18 0.77 9.75
C SER A 29 12.75 1.57 10.98
N SER A 30 11.56 1.31 11.54
CA SER A 30 11.08 1.97 12.76
C SER A 30 11.59 1.32 14.06
N ILE A 31 12.21 0.14 14.00
CA ILE A 31 12.72 -0.57 15.20
C ILE A 31 13.67 0.30 16.03
N PRO A 32 14.67 1.02 15.46
CA PRO A 32 15.57 1.85 16.25
C PRO A 32 14.83 2.91 17.07
N THR A 33 13.80 3.54 16.49
CA THR A 33 12.95 4.53 17.17
C THR A 33 12.22 3.91 18.36
N PHE A 34 11.62 2.74 18.18
CA PHE A 34 10.91 2.07 19.28
C PHE A 34 11.84 1.49 20.35
N ARG A 35 13.05 1.05 19.97
CA ARG A 35 14.08 0.68 20.95
C ARG A 35 14.45 1.86 21.84
N ARG A 36 14.52 3.08 21.29
CA ARG A 36 14.73 4.29 22.08
C ARG A 36 13.58 4.54 23.06
N ILE A 37 12.33 4.46 22.61
CA ILE A 37 11.13 4.62 23.47
C ILE A 37 11.13 3.62 24.63
N ILE A 38 11.45 2.34 24.37
CA ILE A 38 11.51 1.30 25.41
C ILE A 38 12.61 1.61 26.44
N ARG A 39 13.76 2.12 25.98
CA ARG A 39 14.91 2.46 26.83
C ARG A 39 14.65 3.72 27.66
N SER A 40 14.06 4.76 27.08
CA SER A 40 13.77 6.03 27.76
C SER A 40 12.51 5.96 28.63
N LYS A 41 11.70 4.90 28.49
CA LYS A 41 10.41 4.72 29.16
C LYS A 41 9.42 5.87 28.90
N SER A 42 9.63 6.63 27.83
CA SER A 42 8.81 7.76 27.45
C SER A 42 8.69 7.83 25.92
N THR A 43 7.55 8.29 25.42
CA THR A 43 7.39 8.58 23.99
C THR A 43 8.19 9.81 23.53
N GLU A 44 8.83 10.54 24.45
CA GLU A 44 9.57 11.78 24.16
C GLU A 44 8.71 12.74 23.31
N GLN A 45 9.29 13.30 22.23
CA GLN A 45 8.62 14.12 21.22
C GLN A 45 8.12 13.30 20.02
N PHE A 46 8.20 11.96 20.06
CA PHE A 46 7.72 11.13 18.95
C PHE A 46 6.19 11.14 18.88
N SER A 47 5.67 11.28 17.66
CA SER A 47 4.24 11.16 17.38
C SER A 47 3.89 9.73 17.03
N GLY A 48 2.82 9.21 17.64
CA GLY A 48 2.25 7.89 17.32
C GLY A 48 1.36 7.89 16.07
N LEU A 49 1.00 9.07 15.55
CA LEU A 49 0.04 9.21 14.44
C LEU A 49 0.46 8.51 13.14
N PRO A 50 1.74 8.55 12.70
CA PRO A 50 2.15 7.86 11.48
C PRO A 50 1.83 6.36 11.51
N TYR A 51 1.93 5.72 12.68
CA TYR A 51 1.64 4.30 12.85
C TYR A 51 0.13 4.01 12.82
N ILE A 52 -0.71 4.93 13.33
CA ILE A 52 -2.18 4.85 13.23
C ILE A 52 -2.63 4.93 11.78
N TYR A 53 -2.13 5.92 11.03
CA TYR A 53 -2.47 6.07 9.61
C TYR A 53 -1.94 4.89 8.78
N ALA A 54 -0.73 4.41 9.06
CA ALA A 54 -0.17 3.23 8.43
C ALA A 54 -0.99 1.97 8.73
N LEU A 55 -1.49 1.80 9.96
CA LEU A 55 -2.37 0.68 10.33
C LEU A 55 -3.67 0.72 9.52
N LEU A 56 -4.34 1.87 9.48
CA LEU A 56 -5.58 2.03 8.70
C LEU A 56 -5.32 1.70 7.22
N ASN A 57 -4.23 2.23 6.65
CA ASN A 57 -3.84 1.91 5.29
C ASN A 57 -3.62 0.43 5.06
N CYS A 58 -2.84 -0.22 5.95
CA CYS A 58 -2.57 -1.65 5.86
C CYS A 58 -3.87 -2.45 5.92
N LEU A 59 -4.81 -2.11 6.81
CA LEU A 59 -6.09 -2.83 6.92
C LEU A 59 -6.95 -2.68 5.65
N ILE A 60 -7.08 -1.47 5.10
CA ILE A 60 -7.83 -1.23 3.86
C ILE A 60 -7.21 -1.99 2.69
N CYS A 61 -5.88 -1.93 2.54
CA CYS A 61 -5.16 -2.61 1.46
C CYS A 61 -5.14 -4.14 1.64
N LEU A 62 -5.12 -4.63 2.89
CA LEU A 62 -5.29 -6.04 3.23
C LEU A 62 -6.65 -6.51 2.77
N TRP A 63 -7.73 -5.79 3.11
CA TRP A 63 -9.08 -6.13 2.68
C TRP A 63 -9.21 -6.14 1.16
N TYR A 64 -8.66 -5.13 0.49
CA TYR A 64 -8.58 -5.10 -0.97
C TYR A 64 -7.89 -6.33 -1.56
N GLY A 65 -6.81 -6.82 -0.93
CA GLY A 65 -6.04 -7.98 -1.38
C GLY A 65 -6.68 -9.34 -1.15
N THR A 66 -7.79 -9.41 -0.41
CA THR A 66 -8.49 -10.68 -0.14
C THR A 66 -9.12 -11.28 -1.40
N PRO A 67 -9.19 -12.61 -1.53
CA PRO A 67 -9.83 -13.25 -2.69
C PRO A 67 -11.32 -12.91 -2.85
N THR A 68 -11.98 -12.49 -1.76
CA THR A 68 -13.39 -12.07 -1.75
C THR A 68 -13.60 -10.71 -2.39
N VAL A 69 -12.60 -9.82 -2.34
CA VAL A 69 -12.65 -8.48 -2.94
C VAL A 69 -11.92 -8.46 -4.28
N SER A 70 -10.66 -8.89 -4.32
CA SER A 70 -9.83 -8.90 -5.53
C SER A 70 -9.15 -10.26 -5.72
N PRO A 71 -9.71 -11.14 -6.56
CA PRO A 71 -9.10 -12.42 -6.88
C PRO A 71 -7.72 -12.24 -7.53
N GLY A 72 -6.74 -13.05 -7.12
CA GLY A 72 -5.45 -13.16 -7.81
C GLY A 72 -4.39 -12.11 -7.45
N ILE A 73 -4.63 -11.28 -6.43
CA ILE A 73 -3.65 -10.30 -5.92
C ILE A 73 -3.11 -10.58 -4.50
N ILE A 74 -2.93 -11.86 -4.15
CA ILE A 74 -2.57 -12.31 -2.78
C ILE A 74 -1.29 -11.64 -2.23
N LEU A 75 -0.33 -11.25 -3.07
CA LEU A 75 0.90 -10.59 -2.61
C LEU A 75 0.66 -9.19 -2.02
N VAL A 76 -0.47 -8.55 -2.33
CA VAL A 76 -0.92 -7.30 -1.66
C VAL A 76 -1.53 -7.63 -0.29
N PHE A 77 -2.25 -8.74 -0.17
CA PHE A 77 -2.76 -9.21 1.12
C PHE A 77 -1.61 -9.55 2.08
N THR A 78 -0.58 -10.27 1.62
CA THR A 78 0.53 -10.69 2.48
C THR A 78 1.33 -9.50 3.02
N VAL A 79 1.72 -8.55 2.15
CA VAL A 79 2.54 -7.40 2.57
C VAL A 79 1.81 -6.53 3.58
N ASN A 80 0.50 -6.31 3.38
CA ASN A 80 -0.30 -5.49 4.26
C ASN A 80 -0.68 -6.22 5.56
N SER A 81 -0.79 -7.55 5.53
CA SER A 81 -0.94 -8.36 6.75
C SER A 81 0.29 -8.25 7.64
N ILE A 82 1.48 -8.41 7.06
CA ILE A 82 2.75 -8.22 7.78
C ILE A 82 2.84 -6.78 8.30
N GLY A 83 2.55 -5.80 7.44
CA GLY A 83 2.51 -4.39 7.81
C GLY A 83 1.59 -4.11 8.99
N ALA A 84 0.35 -4.61 8.97
CA ALA A 84 -0.62 -4.43 10.05
C ALA A 84 -0.10 -5.00 11.38
N VAL A 85 0.56 -6.17 11.36
CA VAL A 85 1.19 -6.74 12.57
C VAL A 85 2.29 -5.82 13.11
N PHE A 86 3.20 -5.34 12.27
CA PHE A 86 4.24 -4.39 12.68
C PHE A 86 3.63 -3.11 13.26
N GLN A 87 2.62 -2.53 12.58
CA GLN A 87 1.97 -1.30 13.05
C GLN A 87 1.28 -1.52 14.40
N LEU A 88 0.61 -2.66 14.61
CA LEU A 88 -0.01 -2.99 15.89
C LEU A 88 1.03 -3.13 17.01
N VAL A 89 2.16 -3.79 16.75
CA VAL A 89 3.25 -3.90 17.73
C VAL A 89 3.82 -2.53 18.08
N TYR A 90 4.07 -1.68 17.09
CA TYR A 90 4.56 -0.31 17.29
C TYR A 90 3.58 0.54 18.09
N ILE A 91 2.30 0.50 17.75
CA ILE A 91 1.25 1.21 18.48
C ILE A 91 1.15 0.69 19.91
N ALA A 92 1.21 -0.63 20.14
CA ALA A 92 1.15 -1.21 21.47
C ALA A 92 2.32 -0.73 22.34
N ILE A 93 3.54 -0.78 21.83
CA ILE A 93 4.72 -0.25 22.53
C ILE A 93 4.57 1.25 22.82
N PHE A 94 4.06 2.03 21.86
CA PHE A 94 3.82 3.46 22.03
C PHE A 94 2.81 3.73 23.16
N ILE A 95 1.69 3.02 23.18
CA ILE A 95 0.63 3.17 24.20
C ILE A 95 1.12 2.76 25.59
N ILE A 96 1.94 1.71 25.70
CA ILE A 96 2.52 1.26 26.98
C ILE A 96 3.39 2.35 27.61
N HIS A 97 4.16 3.09 26.79
CA HIS A 97 5.10 4.12 27.26
C HIS A 97 4.55 5.55 27.13
N ALA A 98 3.29 5.72 26.72
CA ALA A 98 2.64 7.02 26.64
C ALA A 98 1.97 7.35 27.99
N GLU A 99 2.03 8.63 28.36
CA GLU A 99 1.44 9.12 29.62
C GLU A 99 0.19 9.99 29.37
N GLY A 100 -0.72 9.98 30.34
CA GLY A 100 -1.88 10.87 30.43
C GLY A 100 -2.76 10.91 29.18
N SER A 101 -2.97 12.13 28.66
CA SER A 101 -3.85 12.41 27.52
C SER A 101 -3.36 11.82 26.19
N LYS A 102 -2.04 11.70 25.99
CA LYS A 102 -1.47 11.08 24.78
C LYS A 102 -1.89 9.61 24.66
N LYS A 103 -1.84 8.88 25.78
CA LYS A 103 -2.26 7.47 25.85
C LYS A 103 -3.73 7.29 25.50
N LEU A 104 -4.61 8.09 26.11
CA LEU A 104 -6.05 8.02 25.85
C LEU A 104 -6.40 8.39 24.41
N LYS A 105 -5.76 9.43 23.87
CA LYS A 105 -5.89 9.82 22.45
C LYS A 105 -5.49 8.69 21.52
N MET A 106 -4.35 8.04 21.77
CA MET A 106 -3.88 6.92 20.95
C MET A 106 -4.82 5.72 21.03
N LEU A 107 -5.31 5.38 22.22
CA LEU A 107 -6.28 4.29 22.39
C LEU A 107 -7.58 4.57 21.62
N GLY A 108 -8.12 5.80 21.73
CA GLY A 108 -9.29 6.24 20.98
C GLY A 108 -9.08 6.18 19.47
N LEU A 109 -7.89 6.57 18.98
CA LEU A 109 -7.55 6.48 17.55
C LEU A 109 -7.49 5.03 17.06
N VAL A 110 -6.93 4.10 17.84
CA VAL A 110 -6.90 2.67 17.48
C VAL A 110 -8.32 2.11 17.38
N LEU A 111 -9.18 2.40 18.36
CA LEU A 111 -10.58 2.01 18.32
C LEU A 111 -11.29 2.61 17.10
N GLY A 112 -11.03 3.88 16.79
CA GLY A 112 -11.53 4.54 15.59
C GLY A 112 -11.09 3.85 14.30
N VAL A 113 -9.82 3.43 14.20
CA VAL A 113 -9.30 2.69 13.04
C VAL A 113 -10.04 1.37 12.85
N PHE A 114 -10.22 0.58 13.91
CA PHE A 114 -10.96 -0.69 13.81
C PHE A 114 -12.44 -0.48 13.51
N ALA A 115 -13.07 0.56 14.05
CA ALA A 115 -14.46 0.91 13.76
C ALA A 115 -14.63 1.31 12.29
N VAL A 116 -13.77 2.19 11.77
CA VAL A 116 -13.77 2.59 10.35
C VAL A 116 -13.52 1.38 9.45
N PHE A 117 -12.55 0.53 9.80
CA PHE A 117 -12.26 -0.68 9.03
C PHE A 117 -13.45 -1.65 9.00
N ALA A 118 -14.07 -1.91 10.15
CA ALA A 118 -15.26 -2.76 10.26
C ALA A 118 -16.43 -2.20 9.45
N ALA A 119 -16.61 -0.86 9.44
CA ALA A 119 -17.61 -0.20 8.61
C ALA A 119 -17.31 -0.39 7.11
N ILE A 120 -16.07 -0.20 6.67
CA ILE A 120 -15.67 -0.42 5.27
C ILE A 120 -15.94 -1.87 4.85
N VAL A 121 -15.56 -2.84 5.67
CA VAL A 121 -15.81 -4.28 5.39
C VAL A 121 -17.30 -4.54 5.28
N SER A 122 -18.09 -4.12 6.27
CA SER A 122 -19.54 -4.32 6.31
C SER A 122 -20.24 -3.67 5.12
N ILE A 123 -19.96 -2.39 4.84
CA ILE A 123 -20.51 -1.67 3.68
C ILE A 123 -20.12 -2.37 2.38
N SER A 124 -18.87 -2.79 2.24
CA SER A 124 -18.39 -3.46 1.03
C SER A 124 -19.09 -4.79 0.78
N LEU A 125 -19.42 -5.55 1.82
CA LEU A 125 -20.07 -6.87 1.69
C LEU A 125 -21.59 -6.78 1.56
N ILE A 126 -22.23 -5.81 2.23
CA ILE A 126 -23.69 -5.68 2.24
C ILE A 126 -24.20 -4.92 1.02
N LEU A 127 -23.50 -3.85 0.61
CA LEU A 127 -23.99 -2.95 -0.44
C LEU A 127 -23.40 -3.26 -1.83
N PHE A 128 -22.28 -3.98 -1.92
CA PHE A 128 -21.58 -4.18 -3.18
C PHE A 128 -21.31 -5.65 -3.51
N GLU A 129 -21.78 -6.06 -4.69
CA GLU A 129 -21.43 -7.32 -5.32
C GLU A 129 -20.20 -7.17 -6.24
N PRO A 130 -19.45 -8.24 -6.53
CA PRO A 130 -18.42 -8.20 -7.57
C PRO A 130 -19.06 -7.89 -8.94
N PRO A 131 -18.44 -7.01 -9.76
CA PRO A 131 -17.13 -6.38 -9.57
C PRO A 131 -17.15 -5.04 -8.83
N SER A 132 -18.31 -4.43 -8.58
CA SER A 132 -18.42 -3.10 -7.96
C SER A 132 -17.75 -3.03 -6.59
N ARG A 133 -17.77 -4.13 -5.82
CA ARG A 133 -17.05 -4.24 -4.54
C ARG A 133 -15.54 -4.01 -4.69
N GLN A 134 -14.95 -4.55 -5.74
CA GLN A 134 -13.54 -4.43 -6.03
C GLN A 134 -13.17 -2.97 -6.33
N THR A 135 -13.98 -2.30 -7.15
CA THR A 135 -13.81 -0.88 -7.48
C THR A 135 -13.94 0.03 -6.26
N PHE A 136 -14.96 -0.20 -5.43
CA PHE A 136 -15.20 0.59 -4.22
C PHE A 136 -14.03 0.50 -3.23
N VAL A 137 -13.63 -0.73 -2.86
CA VAL A 137 -12.52 -0.93 -1.92
C VAL A 137 -11.18 -0.53 -2.56
N GLY A 138 -11.02 -0.72 -3.86
CA GLY A 138 -9.85 -0.31 -4.63
C GLY A 138 -9.61 1.20 -4.58
N TYR A 139 -10.64 2.03 -4.78
CA TYR A 139 -10.50 3.48 -4.66
C TYR A 139 -10.17 3.94 -3.23
N LEU A 140 -10.76 3.31 -2.21
CA LEU A 140 -10.40 3.59 -0.81
C LEU A 140 -8.93 3.23 -0.53
N SER A 141 -8.46 2.09 -1.07
CA SER A 141 -7.06 1.68 -0.96
C SER A 141 -6.12 2.66 -1.64
N VAL A 142 -6.44 3.12 -2.87
CA VAL A 142 -5.65 4.15 -3.58
C VAL A 142 -5.60 5.45 -2.81
N PHE A 143 -6.74 5.94 -2.35
CA PHE A 143 -6.82 7.18 -1.58
C PHE A 143 -5.96 7.10 -0.31
N SER A 144 -6.09 6.00 0.42
CA SER A 144 -5.29 5.73 1.61
C SER A 144 -3.79 5.70 1.29
N LEU A 145 -3.37 5.00 0.23
CA LEU A 145 -1.96 4.91 -0.16
C LEU A 145 -1.38 6.28 -0.55
N ILE A 146 -2.13 7.07 -1.32
CA ILE A 146 -1.73 8.43 -1.71
C ILE A 146 -1.58 9.32 -0.47
N SER A 147 -2.50 9.21 0.51
CA SER A 147 -2.41 10.00 1.75
C SER A 147 -1.10 9.74 2.52
N MET A 148 -0.54 8.53 2.43
CA MET A 148 0.72 8.19 3.10
C MET A 148 1.93 8.92 2.50
N PHE A 149 1.85 9.39 1.25
CA PHE A 149 2.92 10.16 0.62
C PHE A 149 3.13 11.56 1.22
N ALA A 150 2.23 12.02 2.10
CA ALA A 150 2.42 13.25 2.85
C ALA A 150 3.74 13.27 3.64
N SER A 151 4.14 12.13 4.22
CA SER A 151 5.40 12.05 4.99
C SER A 151 6.65 12.13 4.10
N PRO A 152 6.81 11.33 3.03
CA PRO A 152 7.89 11.50 2.06
C PRO A 152 7.98 12.92 1.46
N LEU A 153 6.84 13.53 1.12
CA LEU A 153 6.78 14.90 0.61
C LEU A 153 7.30 15.93 1.63
N PHE A 154 6.92 15.77 2.91
CA PHE A 154 7.44 16.60 3.98
C PHE A 154 8.96 16.48 4.12
N ILE A 155 9.50 15.27 4.06
CA ILE A 155 10.96 15.03 4.14
C ILE A 155 11.68 15.63 2.94
N ILE A 156 11.14 15.51 1.72
CA ILE A 156 11.69 16.17 0.53
C ILE A 156 11.78 17.68 0.74
N ASN A 157 10.71 18.31 1.22
CA ASN A 157 10.70 19.75 1.50
C ASN A 157 11.70 20.12 2.60
N LEU A 158 11.80 19.30 3.65
CA LEU A 158 12.76 19.49 4.73
C LEU A 158 14.20 19.46 4.20
N VAL A 159 14.58 18.45 3.40
CA VAL A 159 15.92 18.33 2.80
C VAL A 159 16.26 19.52 1.91
N ILE A 160 15.30 20.00 1.09
CA ILE A 160 15.52 21.18 0.24
C ILE A 160 15.75 22.43 1.08
N LYS A 161 15.00 22.59 2.18
CA LYS A 161 15.09 23.74 3.08
C LYS A 161 16.35 23.72 3.95
N THR A 162 16.70 22.57 4.52
CA THR A 162 17.85 22.41 5.42
C THR A 162 19.16 22.16 4.68
N LYS A 163 19.09 21.84 3.38
CA LYS A 163 20.25 21.45 2.57
C LYS A 163 20.99 20.22 3.11
N SER A 164 20.33 19.43 3.97
CA SER A 164 20.91 18.29 4.66
C SER A 164 20.05 17.04 4.47
N VAL A 165 20.72 15.89 4.33
CA VAL A 165 20.11 14.56 4.13
C VAL A 165 19.98 13.76 5.45
N GLU A 166 20.19 14.39 6.61
CA GLU A 166 20.17 13.73 7.92
C GLU A 166 18.86 12.98 8.20
N TYR A 167 17.73 13.58 7.83
CA TYR A 167 16.39 12.99 8.03
C TYR A 167 16.00 11.99 6.93
N MET A 168 16.92 11.68 6.02
CA MET A 168 16.64 10.94 4.80
C MET A 168 17.75 9.94 4.46
N PRO A 169 17.80 8.81 5.18
CA PRO A 169 18.82 7.79 4.95
C PRO A 169 18.65 7.11 3.59
N PHE A 170 19.75 7.00 2.84
CA PHE A 170 19.81 6.41 1.50
C PHE A 170 19.09 5.06 1.37
N TYR A 171 19.39 4.12 2.28
CA TYR A 171 18.84 2.77 2.21
C TYR A 171 17.31 2.74 2.33
N LEU A 172 16.70 3.66 3.09
CA LEU A 172 15.24 3.73 3.20
C LEU A 172 14.59 4.31 1.96
N SER A 173 15.21 5.33 1.35
CA SER A 173 14.76 5.88 0.06
C SER A 173 14.90 4.86 -1.06
N LEU A 174 16.01 4.12 -1.10
CA LEU A 174 16.22 3.04 -2.07
C LEU A 174 15.21 1.90 -1.86
N ALA A 175 15.00 1.44 -0.63
CA ALA A 175 14.01 0.40 -0.34
C ALA A 175 12.59 0.85 -0.70
N THR A 176 12.22 2.11 -0.43
CA THR A 176 10.91 2.68 -0.81
C THR A 176 10.74 2.74 -2.33
N PHE A 177 11.77 3.17 -3.05
CA PHE A 177 11.77 3.19 -4.51
C PHE A 177 11.63 1.78 -5.09
N LEU A 178 12.44 0.83 -4.64
CA LEU A 178 12.41 -0.55 -5.14
C LEU A 178 11.11 -1.27 -4.79
N MET A 179 10.56 -1.04 -3.59
CA MET A 179 9.23 -1.53 -3.22
C MET A 179 8.16 -0.98 -4.18
N SER A 180 8.15 0.34 -4.40
CA SER A 180 7.18 1.00 -5.28
C SER A 180 7.30 0.51 -6.72
N LEU A 181 8.52 0.40 -7.25
CA LEU A 181 8.77 -0.14 -8.59
C LEU A 181 8.30 -1.59 -8.72
N SER A 182 8.52 -2.41 -7.69
CA SER A 182 8.11 -3.81 -7.65
C SER A 182 6.58 -3.97 -7.67
N PHE A 183 5.86 -3.21 -6.83
CA PHE A 183 4.39 -3.25 -6.82
C PHE A 183 3.76 -2.57 -8.04
N PHE A 184 4.42 -1.56 -8.62
CA PHE A 184 4.04 -1.00 -9.92
C PHE A 184 4.11 -2.07 -11.01
N ALA A 185 5.27 -2.76 -11.14
CA ALA A 185 5.44 -3.84 -12.11
C ALA A 185 4.45 -4.99 -11.86
N TYR A 186 4.21 -5.35 -10.60
CA TYR A 186 3.20 -6.34 -10.22
C TYR A 186 1.80 -5.97 -10.72
N GLY A 187 1.36 -4.73 -10.48
CA GLY A 187 0.07 -4.24 -10.96
C GLY A 187 -0.02 -4.19 -12.49
N MET A 188 1.04 -3.75 -13.16
CA MET A 188 1.13 -3.70 -14.63
C MET A 188 1.03 -5.09 -15.25
N PHE A 189 1.78 -6.08 -14.75
CA PHE A 189 1.72 -7.46 -15.26
C PHE A 189 0.35 -8.13 -15.03
N LYS A 190 -0.37 -7.71 -14.00
CA LYS A 190 -1.74 -8.19 -13.72
C LYS A 190 -2.79 -7.50 -14.58
N ASN A 191 -2.52 -6.31 -15.13
CA ASN A 191 -3.43 -5.56 -15.99
C ASN A 191 -3.42 -6.01 -17.47
N ASP A 192 -2.54 -6.96 -17.86
CA ASP A 192 -2.42 -7.38 -19.27
C ASP A 192 -3.70 -8.12 -19.75
N PRO A 193 -4.43 -7.57 -20.75
CA PRO A 193 -5.65 -8.17 -21.28
C PRO A 193 -5.47 -9.62 -21.77
N PHE A 194 -4.28 -9.98 -22.28
CA PHE A 194 -4.02 -11.33 -22.82
C PHE A 194 -4.03 -12.42 -21.74
N ILE A 195 -3.69 -12.10 -20.51
CA ILE A 195 -3.67 -13.04 -19.38
C ILE A 195 -5.08 -13.19 -18.80
N SER A 196 -5.78 -12.08 -18.61
CA SER A 196 -7.16 -12.05 -18.11
C SER A 196 -8.12 -12.80 -19.04
N VAL A 197 -7.98 -12.65 -20.36
CA VAL A 197 -8.78 -13.37 -21.36
C VAL A 197 -8.52 -14.89 -21.33
N LYS A 198 -7.27 -15.35 -21.09
CA LYS A 198 -6.93 -16.78 -21.01
C LYS A 198 -7.42 -17.44 -19.73
N ALA A 199 -7.32 -16.76 -18.58
CA ALA A 199 -7.86 -17.25 -17.31
C ALA A 199 -9.39 -17.36 -17.37
N TRP A 200 -10.05 -16.34 -17.94
CA TRP A 200 -11.48 -16.35 -18.23
C TRP A 200 -11.88 -17.48 -19.19
N GLY A 201 -11.12 -17.68 -20.28
CA GLY A 201 -11.38 -18.72 -21.27
C GLY A 201 -11.28 -20.16 -20.75
N LYS A 202 -10.65 -20.38 -19.59
CA LYS A 202 -10.69 -21.67 -18.86
C LYS A 202 -11.93 -21.77 -17.96
N GLY A 203 -12.25 -20.71 -17.20
CA GLY A 203 -13.42 -20.67 -16.31
C GLY A 203 -14.76 -20.68 -17.04
N ALA A 204 -14.87 -19.97 -18.17
CA ALA A 204 -16.05 -19.96 -19.04
C ALA A 204 -16.29 -21.33 -19.68
N ARG A 205 -15.23 -22.05 -20.07
CA ARG A 205 -15.32 -23.40 -20.64
C ARG A 205 -15.82 -24.43 -19.63
N ALA A 206 -15.46 -24.26 -18.35
CA ALA A 206 -15.98 -25.09 -17.26
C ALA A 206 -17.45 -24.77 -16.94
N ARG A 207 -17.86 -23.50 -17.02
CA ARG A 207 -19.23 -23.06 -16.72
C ARG A 207 -20.23 -23.34 -17.85
N VAL A 208 -19.81 -23.22 -19.11
CA VAL A 208 -20.63 -23.59 -20.29
C VAL A 208 -20.96 -25.09 -20.32
N ARG A 209 -20.07 -25.93 -19.77
CA ARG A 209 -20.32 -27.38 -19.66
C ARG A 209 -21.41 -27.73 -18.63
N ALA A 210 -21.82 -26.78 -17.77
CA ALA A 210 -22.80 -26.99 -16.71
C ALA A 210 -24.23 -26.46 -17.02
N ASP A 211 -24.41 -25.68 -18.09
CA ASP A 211 -25.60 -24.80 -18.26
C ASP A 211 -26.40 -25.09 -19.55
N THR A 212 -26.50 -26.36 -19.95
CA THR A 212 -27.09 -26.79 -21.24
C THR A 212 -28.63 -26.69 -21.33
N SER A 213 -29.32 -25.95 -20.46
CA SER A 213 -30.78 -25.93 -20.37
C SER A 213 -31.39 -24.51 -20.46
N SER A 214 -31.44 -23.97 -21.69
CA SER A 214 -32.28 -22.87 -22.24
C SER A 214 -31.47 -21.71 -22.89
N PRO A 215 -31.57 -21.44 -24.21
CA PRO A 215 -30.42 -20.87 -24.94
C PRO A 215 -30.44 -19.36 -25.22
N THR A 216 -31.59 -18.66 -25.19
CA THR A 216 -31.71 -17.35 -25.85
C THR A 216 -31.69 -16.14 -24.91
N LEU A 217 -32.51 -16.10 -23.85
CA LEU A 217 -32.48 -14.98 -22.88
C LEU A 217 -31.33 -15.06 -21.86
N LEU A 218 -30.90 -16.27 -21.52
CA LEU A 218 -29.72 -16.51 -20.67
C LEU A 218 -28.44 -16.02 -21.37
N LYS A 219 -28.35 -16.19 -22.70
CA LYS A 219 -27.19 -15.77 -23.48
C LYS A 219 -26.98 -14.26 -23.40
N THR A 220 -28.01 -13.45 -23.70
CA THR A 220 -27.90 -11.99 -23.69
C THR A 220 -27.66 -11.41 -22.29
N ARG A 221 -28.23 -12.04 -21.24
CA ARG A 221 -27.99 -11.65 -19.84
C ARG A 221 -26.58 -12.03 -19.38
N ASN A 222 -26.07 -13.18 -19.82
CA ASN A 222 -24.70 -13.62 -19.55
C ASN A 222 -23.68 -12.75 -20.28
N THR A 223 -23.91 -12.37 -21.55
CA THR A 223 -22.99 -11.48 -22.29
C THR A 223 -22.84 -10.13 -21.58
N ARG A 224 -23.95 -9.50 -21.15
CA ARG A 224 -23.90 -8.23 -20.40
C ARG A 224 -23.24 -8.34 -19.03
N LYS A 225 -23.54 -9.40 -18.25
CA LYS A 225 -22.85 -9.66 -16.97
C LYS A 225 -21.35 -9.89 -17.16
N GLN A 226 -20.98 -10.48 -18.29
CA GLN A 226 -19.60 -10.81 -18.64
C GLN A 226 -18.81 -9.59 -19.10
N GLU A 227 -19.41 -8.68 -19.87
CA GLU A 227 -18.82 -7.36 -20.19
C GLU A 227 -18.59 -6.52 -18.94
N ILE A 228 -19.60 -6.41 -18.06
CA ILE A 228 -19.47 -5.65 -16.80
C ILE A 228 -18.39 -6.25 -15.89
N SER A 229 -18.27 -7.58 -15.85
CA SER A 229 -17.20 -8.26 -15.09
C SER A 229 -15.80 -7.98 -15.68
N LEU A 230 -15.70 -7.91 -17.01
CA LEU A 230 -14.44 -7.60 -17.70
C LEU A 230 -14.00 -6.16 -17.48
N GLU A 231 -14.92 -5.20 -17.53
CA GLU A 231 -14.63 -3.80 -17.21
C GLU A 231 -14.20 -3.64 -15.73
N GLY A 232 -14.89 -4.31 -14.81
CA GLY A 232 -14.52 -4.32 -13.40
C GLY A 232 -13.14 -4.94 -13.11
N LEU A 233 -12.79 -6.02 -13.81
CA LEU A 233 -11.45 -6.63 -13.76
C LEU A 233 -10.38 -5.67 -14.31
N HIS A 234 -10.64 -5.02 -15.44
CA HIS A 234 -9.70 -4.07 -16.06
C HIS A 234 -9.48 -2.83 -15.17
N GLN A 235 -10.54 -2.29 -14.58
CA GLN A 235 -10.47 -1.10 -13.73
C GLN A 235 -9.79 -1.34 -12.38
N SER A 236 -9.81 -2.58 -11.90
CA SER A 236 -9.27 -2.93 -10.59
C SER A 236 -7.74 -2.96 -10.54
N HIS A 237 -7.04 -3.26 -11.64
CA HIS A 237 -5.57 -3.32 -11.62
C HIS A 237 -4.91 -1.94 -11.49
N HIS A 238 -5.62 -0.87 -11.90
CA HIS A 238 -5.20 0.53 -11.68
C HIS A 238 -4.97 0.85 -10.21
N CYS A 239 -5.72 0.22 -9.31
CA CYS A 239 -5.61 0.49 -7.87
C CYS A 239 -4.27 0.08 -7.28
N VAL A 240 -3.56 -0.86 -7.92
CA VAL A 240 -2.23 -1.28 -7.49
C VAL A 240 -1.16 -0.44 -8.17
N TRP A 241 -1.15 -0.34 -9.50
CA TRP A 241 -0.01 0.29 -10.19
C TRP A 241 -0.01 1.82 -10.09
N VAL A 242 -1.17 2.50 -10.04
CA VAL A 242 -1.21 3.98 -9.99
C VAL A 242 -0.53 4.55 -8.75
N PRO A 243 -0.92 4.20 -7.50
CA PRO A 243 -0.28 4.79 -6.33
C PRO A 243 1.18 4.35 -6.19
N ASN A 244 1.52 3.12 -6.60
CA ASN A 244 2.91 2.66 -6.60
C ASN A 244 3.78 3.37 -7.66
N GLY A 245 3.19 3.81 -8.79
CA GLY A 245 3.87 4.67 -9.76
C GLY A 245 4.20 6.03 -9.16
N ILE A 246 3.25 6.65 -8.44
CA ILE A 246 3.49 7.91 -7.70
C ILE A 246 4.59 7.71 -6.66
N GLY A 247 4.54 6.62 -5.89
CA GLY A 247 5.59 6.27 -4.93
C GLY A 247 6.97 6.09 -5.58
N GLY A 248 7.01 5.51 -6.78
CA GLY A 248 8.23 5.38 -7.58
C GLY A 248 8.82 6.74 -7.96
N VAL A 249 7.99 7.67 -8.45
CA VAL A 249 8.42 9.05 -8.77
C VAL A 249 8.96 9.74 -7.53
N LEU A 250 8.28 9.64 -6.39
CA LEU A 250 8.76 10.20 -5.12
C LEU A 250 10.09 9.57 -4.69
N GLY A 251 10.25 8.25 -4.86
CA GLY A 251 11.49 7.54 -4.60
C GLY A 251 12.66 8.01 -5.48
N VAL A 252 12.41 8.30 -6.76
CA VAL A 252 13.41 8.88 -7.66
C VAL A 252 13.80 10.29 -7.21
N ILE A 253 12.84 11.15 -6.94
CA ILE A 253 13.09 12.51 -6.42
C ILE A 253 13.93 12.43 -5.16
N GLN A 254 13.57 11.51 -4.27
CA GLN A 254 14.29 11.25 -3.05
C GLN A 254 15.77 10.88 -3.31
N LEU A 255 16.03 9.88 -4.14
CA LEU A 255 17.39 9.44 -4.46
C LEU A 255 18.21 10.56 -5.12
N VAL A 256 17.61 11.32 -6.05
CA VAL A 256 18.27 12.46 -6.71
C VAL A 256 18.67 13.54 -5.70
N LEU A 257 17.76 13.91 -4.79
CA LEU A 257 18.05 14.90 -3.75
C LEU A 257 19.12 14.41 -2.78
N TYR A 258 19.10 13.12 -2.44
CA TYR A 258 20.12 12.52 -1.59
C TYR A 258 21.51 12.69 -2.20
N PHE A 259 21.71 12.27 -3.45
CA PHE A 259 23.01 12.42 -4.12
C PHE A 259 23.42 13.89 -4.31
N ARG A 260 22.46 14.77 -4.58
CA ARG A 260 22.74 16.20 -4.76
C ARG A 260 23.25 16.85 -3.48
N TYR A 261 22.56 16.67 -2.35
CA TYR A 261 22.93 17.32 -1.09
C TYR A 261 24.01 16.57 -0.30
N CYS A 262 24.11 15.24 -0.46
CA CYS A 262 25.22 14.47 0.13
C CYS A 262 26.55 14.79 -0.55
N SER A 263 26.55 15.04 -1.87
CA SER A 263 27.76 15.42 -2.61
C SER A 263 28.15 16.89 -2.42
N SER A 264 27.21 17.76 -2.05
CA SER A 264 27.46 19.19 -1.95
C SER A 264 28.25 19.60 -0.72
N GLY A 265 28.36 18.76 0.33
CA GLY A 265 29.14 19.08 1.53
C GLY A 265 28.78 20.43 2.18
N GLU A 266 27.62 21.01 1.85
CA GLU A 266 27.17 22.28 2.41
C GLU A 266 26.89 22.03 3.89
N GLU A 267 27.66 22.65 4.78
CA GLU A 267 27.34 22.68 6.20
C GLU A 267 25.89 23.15 6.38
N PRO A 268 25.12 22.52 7.28
CA PRO A 268 23.76 22.95 7.54
C PRO A 268 23.80 24.41 8.02
N ARG A 269 23.22 25.33 7.23
CA ARG A 269 23.09 26.73 7.66
C ARG A 269 22.35 26.72 9.00
N GLN A 270 23.06 27.10 10.06
CA GLN A 270 22.48 27.29 11.38
C GLN A 270 21.21 28.14 11.25
N PRO A 271 20.11 27.80 11.95
CA PRO A 271 19.00 28.72 12.08
C PRO A 271 19.51 29.97 12.79
N LEU A 272 19.35 31.12 12.15
CA LEU A 272 19.65 32.45 12.67
C LEU A 272 18.94 32.65 14.03
N LEU A 273 19.64 32.34 15.12
CA LEU A 273 19.27 32.63 16.51
C LEU A 273 20.29 33.60 17.13
N GLU A 274 20.76 34.57 16.35
CA GLU A 274 21.72 35.57 16.82
C GLU A 274 21.44 36.97 16.23
N SER A 275 20.17 37.41 16.28
CA SER A 275 19.84 38.81 15.99
C SER A 275 18.71 39.39 16.87
N TYR A 276 18.46 38.79 18.03
CA TYR A 276 17.63 39.39 19.09
C TYR A 276 18.29 39.10 20.45
N VAL A 277 19.43 39.76 20.68
CA VAL A 277 19.85 40.21 22.01
C VAL A 277 19.67 41.72 22.01
#